data_AF-A0A6N8X804-F1
#
_entry.id   AF-A0A6N8X804-F1
#
_cell.length_a   1.000
_cell.length_b   1.000
_cell.length_c   1.000
_cell.angle_alpha   90.00
_cell.angle_beta   90.00
_cell.angle_gamma   90.00
#
_symmetry.space_group_name_H-M   'P 1'
#
loop_
_entity.id
_entity.type
_entity.pdbx_description
1 polymer ?
#
loop_
_entity_poly.entity_id
_entity_poly.type
_entity_poly.pdbx_seq_one_letter_code
_entity_poly.pdbx_strand_id
1 'polypeptide(L)'
;RHHPALHAVSPWLARLALLLPAAPSLFTRLSGGLGLIQSVCSRDFLRGFDGHDPYRTYYRRCKQAAAISRREPARQLLYLWLHSIFANYHMAADRLDMAHGVEVRLPFLDHHLFEHLNRLPLAILTDHPREKHLLREAMRPHIPDAVYDRVKRPFMAPSAVGTDGPLHDFLQDTLRGDALKSVPFVDAGAVEGILDGLPTLAERDRGSVDSLLLMLASVAVLQERWGL
;
A
#
# COMPACT_ATOMS: atom_id res chain seq x y z
N ARG A 1 -0.11 15.92 16.21
CA ARG A 1 -1.52 16.27 15.93
C ARG A 1 -2.21 15.00 15.46
N HIS A 2 -3.28 14.55 16.12
CA HIS A 2 -3.99 13.34 15.71
C HIS A 2 -4.55 13.47 14.28
N HIS A 3 -4.40 12.44 13.46
CA HIS A 3 -5.01 12.37 12.13
C HIS A 3 -6.38 11.69 12.24
N PRO A 4 -7.50 12.45 12.29
CA PRO A 4 -8.82 11.90 12.62
C PRO A 4 -9.29 10.83 11.63
N ALA A 5 -9.01 11.00 10.34
CA ALA A 5 -9.36 10.03 9.31
C ALA A 5 -8.62 8.70 9.48
N LEU A 6 -7.32 8.73 9.81
CA LEU A 6 -6.55 7.51 10.06
C LEU A 6 -6.96 6.86 11.40
N HIS A 7 -7.30 7.66 12.40
CA HIS A 7 -7.75 7.17 13.70
C HIS A 7 -9.10 6.44 13.62
N ALA A 8 -10.00 6.87 12.72
CA ALA A 8 -11.26 6.18 12.47
C ALA A 8 -11.04 4.76 11.91
N VAL A 9 -9.97 4.56 11.14
CA VAL A 9 -9.66 3.27 10.51
C VAL A 9 -8.78 2.39 11.42
N SER A 10 -7.72 2.94 12.01
CA SER A 10 -6.83 2.24 12.94
C SER A 10 -6.29 3.21 13.99
N PRO A 11 -6.86 3.21 15.20
CA PRO A 11 -6.38 4.00 16.32
C PRO A 11 -4.92 3.69 16.66
N TRP A 12 -4.48 2.43 16.49
CA TRP A 12 -3.11 2.04 16.80
C TRP A 12 -2.12 2.59 15.76
N LEU A 13 -2.41 2.46 14.46
CA LEU A 13 -1.58 3.01 13.40
C LEU A 13 -1.53 4.54 13.49
N ALA A 14 -2.64 5.20 13.81
CA ALA A 14 -2.69 6.65 14.03
C ALA A 14 -1.82 7.12 15.20
N ARG A 15 -1.61 6.29 16.23
CA ARG A 15 -0.68 6.59 17.33
C ARG A 15 0.77 6.39 16.91
N LEU A 16 1.08 5.33 16.17
CA LEU A 16 2.43 5.13 15.63
C LEU A 16 2.84 6.21 14.62
N ALA A 17 1.88 6.70 13.84
CA ALA A 17 2.06 7.81 12.92
C ALA A 17 2.60 9.08 13.61
N LEU A 18 2.18 9.35 14.85
CA LEU A 18 2.68 10.49 15.64
C LEU A 18 4.16 10.38 16.00
N LEU A 19 4.72 9.16 15.96
CA LEU A 19 6.11 8.89 16.29
C LEU A 19 7.04 9.02 15.09
N LEU A 20 6.49 9.21 13.89
CA LEU A 20 7.27 9.48 12.69
C LEU A 20 7.30 11.00 12.42
N PRO A 21 8.47 11.58 12.08
CA PRO A 21 8.54 12.86 11.40
C PRO A 21 8.07 12.69 9.95
N ALA A 22 6.82 12.28 9.75
CA ALA A 22 6.24 12.07 8.43
C ALA A 22 5.40 13.26 8.00
N ALA A 23 5.45 13.58 6.70
CA ALA A 23 4.65 14.64 6.13
C ALA A 23 3.15 14.32 6.28
N PRO A 24 2.30 15.29 6.69
CA PRO A 24 0.85 15.09 6.82
C PRO A 24 0.17 14.47 5.59
N SER A 25 0.72 14.71 4.39
CA SER A 25 0.23 14.19 3.12
C SER A 25 0.38 12.67 2.94
N LEU A 26 1.26 12.01 3.69
CA LEU A 26 1.36 10.55 3.70
C LEU A 26 0.14 9.94 4.40
N PHE A 27 -0.21 10.47 5.56
CA PHE A 27 -1.30 9.93 6.37
C PHE A 27 -2.67 10.19 5.75
N THR A 28 -2.87 11.35 5.11
CA THR A 28 -4.10 11.62 4.35
C THR A 28 -4.28 10.63 3.21
N ARG A 29 -3.21 10.27 2.49
CA ARG A 29 -3.27 9.26 1.42
C ARG A 29 -3.58 7.86 1.95
N LEU A 30 -2.92 7.46 3.03
CA LEU A 30 -3.18 6.16 3.68
C LEU A 30 -4.62 6.05 4.16
N SER A 31 -5.15 7.08 4.83
CA SER A 31 -6.54 7.06 5.30
C SER A 31 -7.54 7.04 4.14
N GLY A 32 -7.27 7.75 3.05
CA GLY A 32 -8.12 7.75 1.86
C GLY A 32 -8.24 6.38 1.22
N GLY A 33 -7.09 5.70 1.01
CA GLY A 33 -7.08 4.35 0.43
C GLY A 33 -7.79 3.31 1.31
N LEU A 34 -7.58 3.35 2.63
CA LEU A 34 -8.27 2.43 3.54
C LEU A 34 -9.77 2.72 3.63
N GLY A 35 -10.16 4.00 3.63
CA GLY A 35 -11.57 4.38 3.63
C GLY A 35 -12.30 3.92 2.37
N LEU A 36 -11.64 3.98 1.22
CA LEU A 36 -12.19 3.48 -0.05
C LEU A 36 -12.42 1.97 -0.03
N ILE A 37 -11.47 1.20 0.51
CA ILE A 37 -11.65 -0.26 0.69
C ILE A 37 -12.82 -0.54 1.64
N GLN A 38 -12.89 0.17 2.77
CA GLN A 38 -14.00 0.01 3.72
C GLN A 38 -15.36 0.36 3.11
N SER A 39 -15.42 1.32 2.19
CA SER A 39 -16.69 1.74 1.57
C SER A 39 -17.34 0.66 0.70
N VAL A 40 -16.56 -0.31 0.22
CA VAL A 40 -17.08 -1.44 -0.58
C VAL A 40 -17.19 -2.73 0.22
N CYS A 41 -16.88 -2.71 1.52
CA CYS A 41 -17.08 -3.87 2.38
C CYS A 41 -18.53 -3.93 2.88
N SER A 42 -19.09 -5.14 2.96
CA SER A 42 -20.43 -5.31 3.53
C SER A 42 -20.47 -4.89 5.00
N ARG A 43 -21.55 -4.21 5.41
CA ARG A 43 -21.68 -3.70 6.79
C ARG A 43 -21.66 -4.81 7.83
N ASP A 44 -22.24 -5.96 7.52
CA ASP A 44 -22.27 -7.11 8.42
C ASP A 44 -20.88 -7.73 8.59
N PHE A 45 -20.08 -7.78 7.52
CA PHE A 45 -18.67 -8.16 7.61
C PHE A 45 -17.90 -7.20 8.50
N LEU A 46 -18.03 -5.89 8.27
CA LEU A 46 -17.32 -4.87 9.06
C LEU A 46 -17.67 -4.94 10.56
N ARG A 47 -18.97 -5.13 10.89
CA ARG A 47 -19.43 -5.31 12.29
C ARG A 47 -18.73 -6.48 12.98
N GLY A 48 -18.44 -7.57 12.26
CA GLY A 48 -17.71 -8.71 12.79
C GLY A 48 -16.30 -8.36 13.30
N PHE A 49 -15.73 -7.25 12.84
CA PHE A 49 -14.42 -6.73 13.26
C PHE A 49 -14.50 -5.48 14.12
N ASP A 50 -15.69 -5.11 14.63
CA ASP A 50 -15.81 -3.98 15.55
C ASP A 50 -14.91 -4.20 16.78
N GLY A 51 -14.18 -3.15 17.15
CA GLY A 51 -13.20 -3.19 18.24
C GLY A 51 -11.89 -3.97 17.93
N HIS A 52 -11.76 -4.57 16.75
CA HIS A 52 -10.53 -5.23 16.32
C HIS A 52 -9.67 -4.30 15.46
N ASP A 53 -8.46 -4.02 15.92
CA ASP A 53 -7.45 -3.33 15.10
C ASP A 53 -6.55 -4.40 14.45
N PRO A 54 -6.63 -4.63 13.12
CA PRO A 54 -5.90 -5.69 12.45
C PRO A 54 -4.39 -5.46 12.51
N TYR A 55 -3.93 -4.22 12.42
CA TYR A 55 -2.52 -3.86 12.51
C TYR A 55 -1.98 -4.11 13.92
N ARG A 56 -2.74 -3.75 14.96
CA ARG A 56 -2.39 -4.05 16.34
C ARG A 56 -2.36 -5.55 16.62
N THR A 57 -3.32 -6.29 16.07
CA THR A 57 -3.40 -7.76 16.22
C THR A 57 -2.21 -8.42 15.54
N TYR A 58 -1.87 -7.97 14.32
CA TYR A 58 -0.67 -8.39 13.60
C TYR A 58 0.59 -8.12 14.43
N TYR A 59 0.74 -6.90 14.95
CA TYR A 59 1.87 -6.53 15.82
C TYR A 59 2.00 -7.44 17.04
N ARG A 60 0.90 -7.73 17.74
CA ARG A 60 0.90 -8.59 18.93
C ARG A 60 1.30 -10.04 18.62
N ARG A 61 1.02 -10.53 17.41
CA ARG A 61 1.38 -11.87 16.96
C ARG A 61 2.83 -11.96 16.48
N CYS A 62 3.51 -10.84 16.30
CA CYS A 62 4.92 -10.84 15.97
C CYS A 62 5.75 -11.45 17.10
N LYS A 63 6.39 -12.60 16.84
CA LYS A 63 7.25 -13.31 17.83
C LYS A 63 8.35 -12.43 18.42
N GLN A 64 8.79 -11.42 17.67
CA GLN A 64 9.87 -10.50 18.06
C GLN A 64 9.35 -9.19 18.66
N ALA A 65 8.03 -9.06 18.90
CA ALA A 65 7.40 -7.82 19.37
C ALA A 65 8.13 -7.19 20.56
N ALA A 66 8.46 -7.98 21.60
CA ALA A 66 9.15 -7.47 22.79
C ALA A 66 10.56 -6.91 22.50
N ALA A 67 11.28 -7.50 21.54
CA ALA A 67 12.61 -7.02 21.14
C ALA A 67 12.50 -5.74 20.28
N ILE A 68 11.47 -5.65 19.44
CA ILE A 68 11.24 -4.51 18.55
C ILE A 68 10.68 -3.31 19.31
N SER A 69 9.80 -3.52 20.30
CA SER A 69 9.22 -2.44 21.11
C SER A 69 10.28 -1.60 21.85
N ARG A 70 11.49 -2.14 22.04
CA ARG A 70 12.63 -1.45 22.67
C ARG A 70 13.46 -0.61 21.69
N ARG A 71 13.19 -0.69 20.38
CA ARG A 71 13.88 0.07 19.33
C ARG A 71 13.20 1.42 19.11
N GLU A 72 13.89 2.32 18.44
CA GLU A 72 13.35 3.61 18.01
C GLU A 72 12.07 3.40 17.14
N PRO A 73 11.02 4.24 17.26
CA PRO A 73 9.75 4.02 16.59
C PRO A 73 9.84 3.81 15.07
N ALA A 74 10.74 4.51 14.38
CA ALA A 74 10.96 4.33 12.94
C ALA A 74 11.42 2.90 12.60
N ARG A 75 12.27 2.29 13.42
CA ARG A 75 12.71 0.90 13.24
C ARG A 75 11.59 -0.10 13.50
N GLN A 76 10.70 0.20 14.45
CA GLN A 76 9.52 -0.64 14.69
C GLN A 76 8.61 -0.67 13.47
N LEU A 77 8.38 0.50 12.85
CA LEU A 77 7.57 0.62 11.66
C LEU A 77 8.22 -0.03 10.44
N LEU A 78 9.53 0.15 10.25
CA LEU A 78 10.28 -0.55 9.19
C LEU A 78 10.20 -2.06 9.35
N TYR A 79 10.38 -2.56 10.57
CA TYR A 79 10.23 -3.99 10.85
C TYR A 79 8.84 -4.48 10.46
N LEU A 80 7.78 -3.76 10.89
CA LEU A 80 6.41 -4.16 10.57
C LEU A 80 6.17 -4.19 9.08
N TRP A 81 6.67 -3.20 8.36
CA TRP A 81 6.57 -3.14 6.91
C TRP A 81 7.28 -4.32 6.24
N LEU A 82 8.54 -4.60 6.63
CA LEU A 82 9.35 -5.74 6.16
C LEU A 82 8.64 -7.09 6.38
N HIS A 83 7.98 -7.24 7.52
CA HIS A 83 7.32 -8.49 7.87
C HIS A 83 5.85 -8.57 7.46
N SER A 84 5.22 -7.52 6.92
CA SER A 84 3.80 -7.55 6.53
C SER A 84 3.62 -7.51 5.02
N ILE A 85 3.80 -6.34 4.43
CA ILE A 85 3.46 -6.05 3.04
C ILE A 85 4.68 -6.21 2.14
N PHE A 86 5.88 -5.95 2.65
CA PHE A 86 7.10 -5.88 1.86
C PHE A 86 7.38 -7.13 1.02
N ALA A 87 7.24 -8.33 1.61
CA ALA A 87 7.46 -9.58 0.89
C ALA A 87 6.49 -9.71 -0.29
N ASN A 88 5.20 -9.51 -0.06
CA ASN A 88 4.17 -9.58 -1.09
C ASN A 88 4.34 -8.50 -2.17
N TYR A 89 4.82 -7.31 -1.78
CA TYR A 89 5.10 -6.21 -2.70
C TYR A 89 6.15 -6.59 -3.76
N HIS A 90 7.23 -7.27 -3.34
CA HIS A 90 8.30 -7.70 -4.27
C HIS A 90 7.91 -8.96 -5.04
N MET A 91 7.21 -9.90 -4.40
CA MET A 91 6.72 -11.11 -5.08
C MET A 91 5.75 -10.78 -6.23
N ALA A 92 4.99 -9.70 -6.12
CA ALA A 92 4.11 -9.25 -7.20
C ALA A 92 4.89 -8.85 -8.46
N ALA A 93 5.99 -8.10 -8.30
CA ALA A 93 6.86 -7.71 -9.42
C ALA A 93 7.62 -8.92 -9.98
N ASP A 94 8.21 -9.74 -9.10
CA ASP A 94 8.98 -10.92 -9.48
C ASP A 94 8.17 -11.91 -10.35
N ARG A 95 6.88 -12.10 -10.02
CA ARG A 95 5.96 -12.94 -10.83
C ARG A 95 5.76 -12.38 -12.24
N LEU A 96 5.71 -11.06 -12.40
CA LEU A 96 5.56 -10.43 -13.71
C LEU A 96 6.85 -10.61 -14.53
N ASP A 97 8.01 -10.36 -13.92
CA ASP A 97 9.30 -10.50 -14.58
C ASP A 97 9.54 -11.96 -15.02
N MET A 98 9.30 -12.91 -14.12
CA MET A 98 9.43 -14.36 -14.38
C MET A 98 8.44 -14.86 -15.44
N ALA A 99 7.23 -14.31 -15.51
CA ALA A 99 6.26 -14.67 -16.55
C ALA A 99 6.78 -14.35 -17.97
N HIS A 100 7.73 -13.42 -18.09
CA HIS A 100 8.40 -13.06 -19.33
C HIS A 100 9.85 -13.59 -19.42
N GLY A 101 10.25 -14.51 -18.53
CA GLY A 101 11.59 -15.08 -18.52
C GLY A 101 12.71 -14.08 -18.19
N VAL A 102 12.37 -12.98 -17.52
CA VAL A 102 13.32 -11.92 -17.15
C VAL A 102 13.68 -12.05 -15.68
N GLU A 103 14.96 -12.19 -15.36
CA GLU A 103 15.44 -12.19 -13.96
C GLU A 103 15.84 -10.78 -13.52
N VAL A 104 15.04 -10.18 -12.62
CA VAL A 104 15.35 -8.88 -12.00
C VAL A 104 16.10 -9.09 -10.69
N ARG A 105 17.24 -8.40 -10.53
CA ARG A 105 18.00 -8.36 -9.28
C ARG A 105 17.67 -7.09 -8.51
N LEU A 106 17.68 -7.19 -7.18
CA LEU A 106 17.36 -6.09 -6.26
C LEU A 106 18.58 -5.74 -5.37
N PRO A 107 19.61 -5.03 -5.88
CA PRO A 107 20.85 -4.78 -5.14
C PRO A 107 20.67 -4.09 -3.79
N PHE A 108 19.64 -3.25 -3.64
CA PHE A 108 19.34 -2.58 -2.37
C PHE A 108 18.76 -3.51 -1.31
N LEU A 109 18.39 -4.75 -1.66
CA LEU A 109 17.95 -5.78 -0.73
C LEU A 109 19.07 -6.75 -0.33
N ASP A 110 20.32 -6.39 -0.62
CA ASP A 110 21.47 -7.15 -0.14
C ASP A 110 21.54 -7.14 1.40
N HIS A 111 21.79 -8.32 1.97
CA HIS A 111 21.82 -8.52 3.41
C HIS A 111 23.02 -7.84 4.07
N HIS A 112 24.18 -7.75 3.42
CA HIS A 112 25.34 -7.05 3.98
C HIS A 112 25.09 -5.55 4.06
N LEU A 113 24.50 -4.97 3.01
CA LEU A 113 24.05 -3.57 3.03
C LEU A 113 23.05 -3.33 4.16
N PHE A 114 22.04 -4.20 4.29
CA PHE A 114 21.05 -4.10 5.35
C PHE A 114 21.67 -4.18 6.75
N GLU A 115 22.52 -5.18 6.99
CA GLU A 115 23.21 -5.37 8.28
C GLU A 115 24.09 -4.19 8.65
N HIS A 116 24.81 -3.61 7.68
CA HIS A 116 25.63 -2.44 7.88
C HIS A 116 24.77 -1.22 8.28
N LEU A 117 23.74 -0.90 7.49
CA LEU A 117 22.84 0.24 7.75
C LEU A 117 22.07 0.07 9.07
N ASN A 118 21.72 -1.16 9.45
CA ASN A 118 21.00 -1.43 10.69
C ASN A 118 21.85 -1.12 11.94
N ARG A 119 23.18 -1.09 11.83
CA ARG A 119 24.10 -0.72 12.94
C ARG A 119 24.29 0.79 13.08
N LEU A 120 23.99 1.58 12.05
CA LEU A 120 24.16 3.03 12.10
C LEU A 120 23.14 3.68 13.05
N PRO A 121 23.49 4.76 13.76
CA PRO A 121 22.52 5.60 14.46
C PRO A 121 21.40 6.05 13.52
N LEU A 122 20.15 5.94 13.96
CA LEU A 122 18.99 6.26 13.12
C LEU A 122 19.03 7.72 12.61
N ALA A 123 19.58 8.64 13.41
CA ALA A 123 19.75 10.04 13.03
C ALA A 123 20.48 10.21 11.68
N ILE A 124 21.47 9.36 11.36
CA ILE A 124 22.17 9.44 10.06
C ILE A 124 21.21 9.21 8.88
N LEU A 125 20.16 8.41 9.08
CA LEU A 125 19.18 8.08 8.05
C LEU A 125 18.01 9.08 8.00
N THR A 126 17.72 9.78 9.11
CA THR A 126 16.50 10.57 9.29
C THR A 126 16.70 12.06 9.56
N ASP A 127 17.89 12.49 9.99
CA ASP A 127 18.18 13.86 10.44
C ASP A 127 18.49 14.82 9.27
N HIS A 128 17.81 14.61 8.14
CA HIS A 128 17.97 15.46 6.98
C HIS A 128 16.61 15.69 6.30
N PRO A 129 16.27 16.94 5.92
CA PRO A 129 14.97 17.25 5.32
C PRO A 129 14.79 16.60 3.94
N ARG A 130 15.89 16.25 3.29
CA ARG A 130 15.91 15.61 1.97
C ARG A 130 15.90 14.09 2.10
N GLU A 131 14.90 13.45 1.52
CA GLU A 131 14.82 12.00 1.46
C GLU A 131 16.05 11.37 0.80
N LYS A 132 16.43 10.18 1.30
CA LYS A 132 17.56 9.38 0.80
C LYS A 132 18.90 10.13 0.84
N HIS A 133 19.09 11.07 1.78
CA HIS A 133 20.29 11.92 1.85
C HIS A 133 21.59 11.11 1.85
N LEU A 134 21.74 10.13 2.76
CA LEU A 134 22.94 9.28 2.81
C LEU A 134 23.24 8.60 1.46
N LEU A 135 22.22 8.08 0.79
CA LEU A 135 22.38 7.46 -0.53
C LEU A 135 22.77 8.50 -1.60
N ARG A 136 22.21 9.71 -1.55
CA ARG A 136 22.54 10.79 -2.49
C ARG A 136 23.99 11.21 -2.35
N GLU A 137 24.48 11.41 -1.13
CA GLU A 137 25.88 11.76 -0.87
C GLU A 137 26.82 10.64 -1.33
N ALA A 138 26.51 9.39 -0.98
CA ALA A 138 27.30 8.23 -1.38
C ALA A 138 27.37 8.08 -2.92
N MET A 139 26.29 8.41 -3.62
CA MET A 139 26.22 8.29 -5.08
C MET A 139 26.67 9.53 -5.85
N ARG A 140 26.84 10.67 -5.19
CA ARG A 140 27.18 11.95 -5.83
C ARG A 140 28.38 11.87 -6.79
N PRO A 141 29.48 11.14 -6.49
CA PRO A 141 30.60 11.01 -7.42
C PRO A 141 30.28 10.21 -8.70
N HIS A 142 29.16 9.49 -8.74
CA HIS A 142 28.81 8.54 -9.79
C HIS A 142 27.56 8.94 -10.60
N ILE A 143 26.87 10.02 -10.23
CA ILE A 143 25.65 10.47 -10.91
C ILE A 143 25.74 11.95 -11.29
N PRO A 144 25.10 12.38 -12.39
CA PRO A 144 25.05 13.80 -12.76
C PRO A 144 24.26 14.63 -11.72
N ASP A 145 24.60 15.92 -11.60
CA ASP A 145 23.90 16.85 -10.71
C ASP A 145 22.38 16.88 -10.97
N ALA A 146 21.96 16.77 -12.24
CA ALA A 146 20.54 16.68 -12.61
C ALA A 146 19.80 15.50 -11.94
N VAL A 147 20.46 14.36 -11.76
CA VAL A 147 19.90 13.19 -11.05
C VAL A 147 20.02 13.38 -9.54
N TYR A 148 21.16 13.90 -9.09
CA TYR A 148 21.40 14.20 -7.68
C TYR A 148 20.37 15.20 -7.14
N ASP A 149 19.96 16.22 -7.89
CA ASP A 149 19.02 17.28 -7.49
C ASP A 149 17.55 16.89 -7.67
N ARG A 150 17.26 15.83 -8.42
CA ARG A 150 15.89 15.39 -8.71
C ARG A 150 15.11 15.04 -7.45
N VAL A 151 13.89 15.60 -7.36
CA VAL A 151 12.90 15.24 -6.34
C VAL A 151 12.43 13.79 -6.57
N LYS A 152 12.36 12.99 -5.49
CA LYS A 152 11.86 11.61 -5.55
C LYS A 152 10.44 11.63 -6.11
N ARG A 153 10.21 10.83 -7.14
CA ARG A 153 8.87 10.56 -7.67
C ARG A 153 8.62 9.07 -7.54
N PRO A 154 7.48 8.64 -6.99
CA PRO A 154 7.12 7.23 -7.04
C PRO A 154 6.96 6.82 -8.50
N PHE A 155 7.37 5.60 -8.82
CA PHE A 155 6.99 4.97 -10.06
C PHE A 155 5.54 4.52 -9.90
N MET A 156 4.64 5.11 -10.67
CA MET A 156 3.24 4.72 -10.72
C MET A 156 2.94 4.30 -12.15
N ALA A 157 2.25 3.18 -12.30
CA ALA A 157 1.66 2.83 -13.58
C ALA A 157 0.65 3.95 -13.97
N PRO A 158 0.54 4.29 -15.25
CA PRO A 158 -0.57 5.11 -15.73
C PRO A 158 -1.90 4.49 -15.27
N SER A 159 -2.89 5.33 -14.97
CA SER A 159 -4.22 4.83 -14.66
C SER A 159 -4.71 4.01 -15.86
N ALA A 160 -5.14 2.79 -15.57
CA ALA A 160 -5.67 1.86 -16.56
C ALA A 160 -7.20 1.95 -16.61
N VAL A 161 -7.84 2.51 -15.58
CA VAL A 161 -9.29 2.65 -15.53
C VAL A 161 -9.74 3.86 -16.36
N GLY A 162 -10.15 3.55 -17.58
CA GLY A 162 -10.86 4.45 -18.47
C GLY A 162 -12.38 4.43 -18.27
N THR A 163 -13.07 5.15 -19.15
CA THR A 163 -14.54 5.16 -19.29
C THR A 163 -15.00 4.38 -20.51
N ASP A 164 -14.06 3.79 -21.23
CA ASP A 164 -14.22 3.10 -22.50
C ASP A 164 -13.06 2.12 -22.71
N GLY A 165 -13.25 1.21 -23.67
CA GLY A 165 -12.25 0.25 -24.09
C GLY A 165 -12.24 -1.07 -23.30
N PRO A 166 -11.40 -2.03 -23.71
CA PRO A 166 -11.54 -3.43 -23.28
C PRO A 166 -11.40 -3.65 -21.77
N LEU A 167 -10.56 -2.87 -21.09
CA LEU A 167 -10.41 -2.97 -19.64
C LEU A 167 -11.62 -2.38 -18.90
N HIS A 168 -12.21 -1.30 -19.42
CA HIS A 168 -13.44 -0.75 -18.85
C HIS A 168 -14.57 -1.77 -18.94
N ASP A 169 -14.78 -2.35 -20.13
CA ASP A 169 -15.81 -3.36 -20.38
C ASP A 169 -15.59 -4.59 -19.50
N PHE A 170 -14.35 -5.08 -19.41
CA PHE A 170 -13.99 -6.18 -18.53
C PHE A 170 -14.32 -5.90 -17.05
N LEU A 171 -13.99 -4.69 -16.56
CA LEU A 171 -14.29 -4.31 -15.18
C LEU A 171 -15.79 -4.19 -14.94
N GLN A 172 -16.55 -3.61 -15.88
CA GLN A 172 -18.01 -3.51 -15.77
C GLN A 172 -18.66 -4.89 -15.72
N ASP A 173 -18.30 -5.77 -16.64
CA ASP A 173 -18.87 -7.12 -16.71
C ASP A 173 -18.51 -7.96 -15.47
N THR A 174 -17.23 -7.96 -15.10
CA THR A 174 -16.73 -8.78 -13.99
C THR A 174 -17.29 -8.32 -12.65
N LEU A 175 -17.31 -7.01 -12.40
CA LEU A 175 -17.69 -6.47 -11.10
C LEU A 175 -19.21 -6.38 -10.91
N ARG A 176 -20.00 -6.41 -12.00
CA ARG A 176 -21.46 -6.54 -11.94
C ARG A 176 -21.95 -8.00 -11.98
N GLY A 177 -21.04 -8.92 -12.25
CA GLY A 177 -21.32 -10.35 -12.36
C GLY A 177 -21.73 -10.99 -11.03
N ASP A 178 -22.38 -12.15 -11.13
CA ASP A 178 -22.88 -12.90 -9.97
C ASP A 178 -21.76 -13.40 -9.05
N ALA A 179 -20.56 -13.63 -9.61
CA ALA A 179 -19.38 -14.01 -8.83
C ALA A 179 -19.09 -12.99 -7.73
N LEU A 180 -18.97 -11.69 -8.05
CA LEU A 180 -18.72 -10.67 -7.02
C LEU A 180 -19.89 -10.55 -6.04
N LYS A 181 -21.14 -10.65 -6.52
CA LYS A 181 -22.34 -10.60 -5.67
C LYS A 181 -22.39 -11.74 -4.66
N SER A 182 -21.80 -12.89 -4.98
CA SER A 182 -21.71 -14.04 -4.08
C SER A 182 -20.64 -13.88 -2.98
N VAL A 183 -19.76 -12.88 -3.07
CA VAL A 183 -18.70 -12.65 -2.08
C VAL A 183 -19.28 -12.00 -0.81
N PRO A 184 -19.28 -12.69 0.35
CA PRO A 184 -20.04 -12.26 1.53
C PRO A 184 -19.52 -10.98 2.19
N PHE A 185 -18.26 -10.61 1.93
CA PHE A 185 -17.61 -9.44 2.52
C PHE A 185 -17.60 -8.21 1.62
N VAL A 186 -18.16 -8.29 0.41
CA VAL A 186 -18.25 -7.17 -0.54
C VAL A 186 -19.68 -6.65 -0.60
N ASP A 187 -19.85 -5.33 -0.60
CA ASP A 187 -21.11 -4.66 -0.91
C ASP A 187 -21.17 -4.37 -2.41
N ALA A 188 -21.86 -5.23 -3.16
CA ALA A 188 -21.98 -5.10 -4.61
C ALA A 188 -22.62 -3.77 -5.04
N GLY A 189 -23.59 -3.26 -4.28
CA GLY A 189 -24.24 -1.97 -4.60
C GLY A 189 -23.29 -0.78 -4.45
N ALA A 190 -22.42 -0.82 -3.45
CA ALA A 190 -21.37 0.19 -3.31
C ALA A 190 -20.35 0.15 -4.48
N VAL A 191 -20.00 -1.06 -4.95
CA VAL A 191 -19.12 -1.23 -6.11
C VAL A 191 -19.78 -0.71 -7.39
N GLU A 192 -21.05 -1.06 -7.63
CA GLU A 192 -21.84 -0.56 -8.77
C GLU A 192 -21.91 0.97 -8.77
N GLY A 193 -22.11 1.60 -7.60
CA GLY A 193 -22.11 3.06 -7.48
C GLY A 193 -20.77 3.71 -7.84
N ILE A 194 -19.63 3.06 -7.54
CA ILE A 194 -18.31 3.54 -7.96
C ILE A 194 -18.18 3.44 -9.49
N LEU A 195 -18.62 2.32 -10.08
CA LEU A 195 -18.58 2.11 -11.53
C LEU A 195 -19.43 3.12 -12.29
N ASP A 196 -20.66 3.37 -11.82
CA ASP A 196 -21.57 4.37 -12.40
C ASP A 196 -21.02 5.79 -12.27
N GLY A 197 -20.21 6.05 -11.25
CA GLY A 197 -19.55 7.34 -11.03
C GLY A 197 -18.32 7.59 -11.91
N LEU A 198 -17.69 6.55 -12.48
CA LEU A 198 -16.45 6.69 -13.27
C LEU A 198 -16.52 7.74 -14.38
N PRO A 199 -17.60 7.84 -15.19
CA PRO A 199 -17.72 8.85 -16.23
C PRO A 199 -17.69 10.29 -15.73
N THR A 200 -18.10 10.50 -14.48
CA THR A 200 -18.17 11.84 -13.86
C THR A 200 -16.85 12.27 -13.22
N LEU A 201 -15.93 11.33 -12.99
CA LEU A 201 -14.61 11.61 -12.42
C LEU A 201 -13.67 12.17 -13.48
N ALA A 202 -12.94 13.23 -13.11
CA ALA A 202 -11.84 13.75 -13.91
C ALA A 202 -10.75 12.68 -14.05
N GLU A 203 -10.13 12.58 -15.24
CA GLU A 203 -9.12 11.55 -15.53
C GLU A 203 -8.00 11.48 -14.49
N ARG A 204 -7.53 12.64 -14.01
CA ARG A 204 -6.50 12.74 -12.98
C ARG A 204 -6.88 12.08 -11.65
N ASP A 205 -8.18 11.99 -11.37
CA ASP A 205 -8.74 11.52 -10.11
C ASP A 205 -9.18 10.05 -10.21
N ARG A 206 -9.33 9.49 -11.42
CA ARG A 206 -9.68 8.06 -11.65
C ARG A 206 -8.64 7.11 -11.07
N GLY A 207 -7.35 7.47 -11.15
CA GLY A 207 -6.26 6.70 -10.55
C GLY A 207 -6.40 6.44 -9.05
N SER A 208 -7.28 7.16 -8.34
CA SER A 208 -7.58 6.91 -6.93
C SER A 208 -8.39 5.62 -6.69
N VAL A 209 -9.15 5.14 -7.68
CA VAL A 209 -9.99 3.93 -7.59
C VAL A 209 -9.42 2.73 -8.34
N ASP A 210 -8.43 2.91 -9.22
CA ASP A 210 -7.81 1.83 -10.00
C ASP A 210 -7.42 0.60 -9.18
N SER A 211 -6.67 0.83 -8.11
CA SER A 211 -6.17 -0.26 -7.27
C SER A 211 -7.31 -1.03 -6.59
N LEU A 212 -8.42 -0.34 -6.26
CA LEU A 212 -9.59 -0.99 -5.67
C LEU A 212 -10.31 -1.85 -6.72
N LEU A 213 -10.59 -1.30 -7.90
CA LEU A 213 -11.34 -2.01 -8.94
C LEU A 213 -10.58 -3.24 -9.44
N LEU A 214 -9.26 -3.13 -9.64
CA LEU A 214 -8.42 -4.28 -10.02
C LEU A 214 -8.34 -5.33 -8.92
N MET A 215 -8.32 -4.92 -7.64
CA MET A 215 -8.36 -5.83 -6.51
C MET A 215 -9.70 -6.59 -6.46
N LEU A 216 -10.82 -5.88 -6.61
CA LEU A 216 -12.16 -6.49 -6.63
C LEU A 216 -12.35 -7.42 -7.82
N ALA A 217 -11.81 -7.06 -8.99
CA ALA A 217 -11.87 -7.90 -10.18
C ALA A 217 -11.08 -9.20 -9.94
N SER A 218 -9.91 -9.10 -9.29
CA SER A 218 -9.15 -10.26 -8.85
C SER A 218 -9.95 -11.13 -7.88
N VAL A 219 -10.65 -10.53 -6.91
CA VAL A 219 -11.51 -11.25 -5.97
C VAL A 219 -12.66 -11.96 -6.69
N ALA A 220 -13.33 -11.31 -7.64
CA ALA A 220 -14.40 -11.90 -8.43
C ALA A 220 -13.90 -13.10 -9.26
N VAL A 221 -12.75 -12.97 -9.93
CA VAL A 221 -12.13 -14.07 -10.68
C VAL A 221 -11.73 -15.21 -9.76
N LEU A 222 -11.22 -14.90 -8.56
CA LEU A 222 -10.88 -15.92 -7.57
C LEU A 222 -12.14 -16.66 -7.09
N GLN A 223 -13.22 -15.93 -6.82
CA GLN A 223 -14.50 -16.48 -6.40
C GLN A 223 -15.08 -17.43 -7.46
N GLU A 224 -15.08 -16.99 -8.73
CA GLU A 224 -15.62 -17.79 -9.83
C GLU A 224 -14.84 -19.10 -10.04
N ARG A 225 -13.50 -19.05 -9.93
CA ARG A 225 -12.65 -20.21 -10.20
C ARG A 225 -12.52 -21.18 -9.03
N TRP A 226 -12.54 -20.68 -7.81
CA TRP A 226 -12.18 -21.47 -6.62
C TRP A 226 -13.22 -21.45 -5.50
N GLY A 227 -14.27 -20.63 -5.57
CA GLY A 227 -15.31 -20.54 -4.54
C GLY A 227 -14.73 -20.17 -3.16
N LEU A 228 -14.34 -18.90 -2.99
CA LEU A 228 -13.80 -18.37 -1.73
C LEU A 228 -14.80 -18.48 -0.57
#